data_AF-A0A6N1YFN3-F1
#
_entry.id   AF-A0A6N1YFN3-F1
#
_cell.length_a   1.000
_cell.length_b   1.000
_cell.length_c   1.000
_cell.angle_alpha   90.00
_cell.angle_beta   90.00
_cell.angle_gamma   90.00
#
_symmetry.space_group_name_H-M   'P 1'
#
loop_
_entity.id
_entity.type
_entity.pdbx_description
1 polymer ?
#
loop_
_entity_poly.entity_id
_entity_poly.type
_entity_poly.pdbx_seq_one_letter_code
_entity_poly.pdbx_strand_id
1 'polypeptide(L)'
;MGGDVDDNSIVCHCIGVTQGRLKQAITQGATNFEQLVLATEACTQCGSCAPYLHELLGKKINWTTVEISQIKSVATDIKAFKLIAKNKKSQFDAHQPGQYILVKAYINEQWVTRPYALSAARSTTTYREIIVRKKPKGLFTQWLFDGAEVKTMQITDLQGTVYIDITSKYKSFCFSGGTGITPIISACRSIKQEKLSNAGFQIDYSVSEASHIACKQELQRIIKQHPFISLNMRVGQRISLVDIADIVRAHDSDMQYYVIGPNQFENYVYKALLSCGVTENAINNLKEKPLTAKLQPPPKTVPSVNRSYTYIGMLLFWIFLIQEWFNLKIPMVEALQEDESYKRWTGFIVLSFIAFQWYYPIKQIFSFKENLFYWRKIHKYNGVIAPIILYVHSTSIGYA
;
A
#
# COMPACT_ATOMS: atom_id res chain seq x y z
N MET A 1 -3.13 1.20 -22.36
CA MET A 1 -2.47 -0.05 -22.81
C MET A 1 -2.28 -0.92 -21.59
N GLY A 2 -3.27 -1.78 -21.32
CA GLY A 2 -3.22 -2.73 -20.21
C GLY A 2 -2.60 -4.02 -20.68
N GLY A 3 -1.29 -4.19 -20.44
CA GLY A 3 -0.70 -5.51 -20.50
C GLY A 3 -1.30 -6.35 -19.37
N ASP A 4 -1.64 -7.60 -19.66
CA ASP A 4 -2.20 -8.52 -18.67
C ASP A 4 -1.10 -8.87 -17.66
N VAL A 5 -0.96 -8.04 -16.63
CA VAL A 5 0.05 -8.20 -15.59
C VAL A 5 -0.31 -9.47 -14.80
N ASP A 6 0.67 -10.32 -14.52
CA ASP A 6 0.51 -11.57 -13.75
C ASP A 6 -0.26 -11.33 -12.44
N ASP A 7 -1.28 -12.14 -12.17
CA ASP A 7 -2.09 -12.07 -10.94
C ASP A 7 -1.25 -12.30 -9.67
N ASN A 8 -0.08 -12.93 -9.78
CA ASN A 8 0.86 -13.08 -8.66
C ASN A 8 1.75 -11.85 -8.42
N SER A 9 1.72 -10.85 -9.31
CA SER A 9 2.50 -9.63 -9.14
C SER A 9 2.10 -8.91 -7.85
N ILE A 10 3.09 -8.58 -7.02
CA ILE A 10 2.86 -7.81 -5.79
C ILE A 10 2.60 -6.36 -6.19
N VAL A 11 1.41 -5.87 -5.82
CA VAL A 11 1.01 -4.48 -6.01
C VAL A 11 1.31 -3.68 -4.73
N CYS A 12 0.93 -4.19 -3.56
CA CYS A 12 1.24 -3.56 -2.28
C CYS A 12 2.40 -4.27 -1.59
N HIS A 13 3.62 -3.73 -1.72
CA HIS A 13 4.80 -4.32 -1.07
C HIS A 13 4.83 -4.20 0.46
N CYS A 14 4.03 -3.31 1.06
CA CYS A 14 4.01 -3.16 2.52
C CYS A 14 3.22 -4.27 3.21
N ILE A 15 2.15 -4.74 2.57
CA ILE A 15 1.24 -5.75 3.11
C ILE A 15 1.36 -7.09 2.35
N GLY A 16 1.98 -7.08 1.17
CA GLY A 16 2.09 -8.26 0.29
C GLY A 16 0.84 -8.52 -0.54
N VAL A 17 0.04 -7.50 -0.84
CA VAL A 17 -1.19 -7.65 -1.66
C VAL A 17 -0.82 -7.79 -3.12
N THR A 18 -1.30 -8.86 -3.76
CA THR A 18 -1.12 -9.11 -5.20
C THR A 18 -2.25 -8.53 -6.04
N GLN A 19 -1.98 -8.39 -7.34
CA GLN A 19 -2.99 -8.03 -8.33
C GLN A 19 -4.20 -8.99 -8.31
N GLY A 20 -3.97 -10.30 -8.22
CA GLY A 20 -5.03 -11.30 -8.15
C GLY A 20 -5.93 -11.12 -6.92
N ARG A 21 -5.35 -10.76 -5.76
CA ARG A 21 -6.13 -10.44 -4.55
C ARG A 21 -7.02 -9.21 -4.73
N LEU A 22 -6.52 -8.17 -5.42
CA LEU A 22 -7.31 -6.98 -5.74
C LEU A 22 -8.45 -7.31 -6.72
N LYS A 23 -8.15 -8.00 -7.83
CA LYS A 23 -9.16 -8.43 -8.81
C LYS A 23 -10.22 -9.32 -8.15
N GLN A 24 -9.81 -10.26 -7.30
CA GLN A 24 -10.73 -11.12 -6.55
C GLN A 24 -11.68 -10.30 -5.65
N ALA A 25 -11.17 -9.30 -4.93
CA ALA A 25 -11.99 -8.42 -4.10
C ALA A 25 -13.01 -7.63 -4.93
N ILE A 26 -12.65 -7.15 -6.12
CA ILE A 26 -13.57 -6.48 -7.06
C ILE A 26 -14.67 -7.45 -7.51
N THR A 27 -14.31 -8.66 -7.93
CA THR A 27 -15.28 -9.71 -8.32
C THR A 27 -16.19 -10.12 -7.15
N GLN A 28 -15.73 -9.96 -5.91
CA GLN A 28 -16.50 -10.20 -4.69
C GLN A 28 -17.36 -9.01 -4.24
N GLY A 29 -17.39 -7.91 -5.01
CA GLY A 29 -18.30 -6.79 -4.80
C GLY A 29 -17.66 -5.51 -4.27
N ALA A 30 -16.32 -5.42 -4.19
CA ALA A 30 -15.66 -4.14 -3.93
C ALA A 30 -15.76 -3.23 -5.17
N THR A 31 -16.66 -2.24 -5.12
CA THR A 31 -16.94 -1.34 -6.25
C THR A 31 -16.29 0.04 -6.11
N ASN A 32 -15.70 0.34 -4.96
CA ASN A 32 -14.99 1.58 -4.70
C ASN A 32 -13.66 1.35 -3.94
N PHE A 33 -12.90 2.42 -3.79
CA PHE A 33 -11.54 2.36 -3.25
C PHE A 33 -11.54 1.96 -1.78
N GLU A 34 -12.45 2.51 -1.00
CA GLU A 34 -12.61 2.24 0.42
C GLU A 34 -12.90 0.76 0.66
N GLN A 35 -13.85 0.18 -0.10
CA GLN A 35 -14.17 -1.24 -0.04
C GLN A 35 -12.98 -2.12 -0.47
N LEU A 36 -12.23 -1.72 -1.50
CA LEU A 36 -11.08 -2.46 -1.98
C LEU A 36 -9.93 -2.44 -0.96
N VAL A 37 -9.70 -1.31 -0.29
CA VAL A 37 -8.75 -1.17 0.83
C VAL A 37 -9.18 -2.03 2.01
N LEU A 38 -10.46 -1.99 2.41
CA LEU A 38 -10.97 -2.80 3.52
C LEU A 38 -10.84 -4.31 3.25
N ALA A 39 -11.13 -4.76 2.04
CA ALA A 39 -11.08 -6.18 1.69
C ALA A 39 -9.64 -6.73 1.59
N THR A 40 -8.66 -5.87 1.30
CA THR A 40 -7.30 -6.31 0.95
C THR A 40 -6.20 -5.79 1.86
N GLU A 41 -6.51 -4.80 2.70
CA GLU A 41 -5.56 -4.03 3.52
C GLU A 41 -4.49 -3.28 2.70
N ALA A 42 -4.58 -3.27 1.37
CA ALA A 42 -3.71 -2.47 0.52
C ALA A 42 -3.84 -0.99 0.87
N CYS A 43 -2.81 -0.19 0.56
CA CYS A 43 -2.73 1.25 0.81
C CYS A 43 -2.70 1.70 2.29
N THR A 44 -2.96 0.84 3.27
CA THR A 44 -3.01 1.18 4.70
C THR A 44 -1.66 1.65 5.30
N GLN A 45 -0.53 1.30 4.67
CA GLN A 45 0.80 1.61 5.19
C GLN A 45 1.46 2.80 4.49
N CYS A 46 1.67 2.68 3.18
CA CYS A 46 2.42 3.68 2.43
C CYS A 46 1.60 4.34 1.32
N GLY A 47 0.42 3.85 0.95
CA GLY A 47 -0.37 4.40 -0.16
C GLY A 47 0.25 4.32 -1.56
N SER A 48 1.45 3.72 -1.73
CA SER A 48 2.14 3.69 -3.03
C SER A 48 1.38 2.93 -4.13
N CYS A 49 0.55 1.96 -3.72
CA CYS A 49 -0.27 1.15 -4.63
C CYS A 49 -1.61 1.81 -5.00
N ALA A 50 -1.95 2.95 -4.40
CA ALA A 50 -3.28 3.53 -4.51
C ALA A 50 -3.68 3.94 -5.95
N PRO A 51 -2.79 4.48 -6.81
CA PRO A 51 -3.11 4.73 -8.22
C PRO A 51 -3.54 3.46 -8.94
N TYR A 52 -2.83 2.36 -8.70
CA TYR A 52 -3.13 1.08 -9.33
C TYR A 52 -4.51 0.55 -8.90
N LEU A 53 -4.86 0.68 -7.62
CA LEU A 53 -6.20 0.34 -7.14
C LEU A 53 -7.29 1.20 -7.81
N HIS A 54 -7.04 2.50 -7.99
CA HIS A 54 -7.99 3.38 -8.68
C HIS A 54 -8.11 3.06 -10.17
N GLU A 55 -7.00 2.77 -10.84
CA GLU A 55 -6.98 2.34 -12.24
C GLU A 55 -7.75 1.01 -12.41
N LEU A 56 -7.62 0.07 -11.47
CA LEU A 56 -8.43 -1.17 -11.45
C LEU A 56 -9.93 -0.90 -11.29
N LEU A 57 -10.30 0.16 -10.57
CA LEU A 57 -11.68 0.60 -10.41
C LEU A 57 -12.16 1.52 -11.57
N GLY A 58 -11.39 1.60 -12.66
CA GLY A 58 -11.74 2.38 -13.85
C GLY A 58 -11.51 3.88 -13.73
N LYS A 59 -10.90 4.37 -12.64
CA LYS A 59 -10.54 5.80 -12.53
C LYS A 59 -9.29 6.08 -13.34
N LYS A 60 -9.30 7.21 -14.06
CA LYS A 60 -8.12 7.71 -14.77
C LYS A 60 -7.23 8.48 -13.81
N ILE A 61 -5.97 8.07 -13.69
CA ILE A 61 -4.93 8.82 -12.99
C ILE A 61 -4.12 9.62 -14.01
N ASN A 62 -3.99 10.92 -13.78
CA ASN A 62 -3.13 11.76 -14.60
C ASN A 62 -1.68 11.60 -14.16
N TRP A 63 -0.81 11.39 -15.15
CA TRP A 63 0.62 11.25 -14.95
C TRP A 63 1.33 12.31 -15.78
N THR A 64 2.08 13.20 -15.12
CA THR A 64 2.95 14.18 -15.78
C THR A 64 4.37 13.65 -15.84
N THR A 65 4.95 13.62 -17.04
CA THR A 65 6.37 13.27 -17.23
C THR A 65 7.26 14.42 -16.78
N VAL A 66 8.19 14.11 -15.88
CA VAL A 66 9.15 15.06 -15.29
C VAL A 66 10.58 14.55 -15.40
N GLU A 67 11.52 15.48 -15.30
CA GLU A 67 12.96 15.18 -15.20
C GLU A 67 13.58 15.91 -14.01
N ILE A 68 14.70 15.37 -13.52
CA ILE A 68 15.46 15.99 -12.44
C ILE A 68 16.29 17.13 -13.01
N SER A 69 16.00 18.37 -12.61
CA SER A 69 16.77 19.55 -13.03
C SER A 69 17.86 19.96 -12.06
N GLN A 70 17.71 19.60 -10.78
CA GLN A 70 18.68 19.94 -9.74
C GLN A 70 18.65 18.92 -8.62
N ILE A 71 19.84 18.58 -8.12
CA ILE A 71 20.03 17.74 -6.94
C ILE A 71 20.83 18.53 -5.92
N LYS A 72 20.37 18.59 -4.67
CA LYS A 72 21.05 19.28 -3.57
C LYS A 72 21.18 18.34 -2.37
N SER A 73 22.39 18.17 -1.85
CA SER A 73 22.58 17.50 -0.55
C SER A 73 22.02 18.39 0.56
N VAL A 74 21.15 17.84 1.40
CA VAL A 74 20.54 18.55 2.54
C VAL A 74 20.93 17.97 3.90
N ALA A 75 21.46 16.74 3.92
CA ALA A 75 22.14 16.07 5.03
C ALA A 75 22.97 14.88 4.48
N THR A 76 23.71 14.15 5.32
CA THR A 76 24.66 13.10 4.88
C THR A 76 24.03 12.06 3.93
N ASP A 77 22.84 11.55 4.25
CA ASP A 77 22.13 10.54 3.45
C ASP A 77 20.82 11.07 2.85
N ILE A 78 20.66 12.40 2.78
CA ILE A 78 19.41 13.05 2.37
C ILE A 78 19.68 14.08 1.27
N LYS A 79 18.96 13.95 0.16
CA LYS A 79 19.03 14.87 -0.99
C LYS A 79 17.65 15.45 -1.31
N ALA A 80 17.63 16.70 -1.74
CA ALA A 80 16.49 17.33 -2.38
C ALA A 80 16.61 17.19 -3.90
N PHE A 81 15.52 16.82 -4.56
CA PHE A 81 15.43 16.64 -6.01
C PHE A 81 14.38 17.59 -6.57
N LYS A 82 14.81 18.53 -7.43
CA LYS A 82 13.93 19.43 -8.16
C LYS A 82 13.49 18.76 -9.45
N LEU A 83 12.18 18.69 -9.65
CA LEU A 83 11.50 18.04 -10.75
C LEU A 83 10.81 19.10 -11.61
N ILE A 84 11.10 19.12 -12.90
CA ILE A 84 10.44 20.01 -13.87
C ILE A 84 9.64 19.18 -14.87
N ALA A 85 8.51 19.71 -15.33
CA ALA A 85 7.76 19.08 -16.41
C ALA A 85 8.61 19.04 -17.68
N LYS A 86 8.63 17.89 -18.36
CA LYS A 86 9.31 17.77 -19.66
C LYS A 86 8.68 18.68 -20.72
N ASN A 87 7.36 18.88 -20.63
CA ASN A 87 6.68 19.93 -21.38
C ASN A 87 6.87 21.27 -20.66
N LYS A 88 7.74 22.13 -21.21
CA LYS A 88 8.09 23.44 -20.63
C LYS A 88 6.92 24.44 -20.52
N LYS A 89 5.81 24.19 -21.22
CA LYS A 89 4.58 25.01 -21.10
C LYS A 89 3.72 24.61 -19.91
N SER A 90 3.95 23.44 -19.33
CA SER A 90 3.16 22.94 -18.21
C SER A 90 3.61 23.60 -16.91
N GLN A 91 2.64 24.14 -16.17
CA GLN A 91 2.81 24.56 -14.78
C GLN A 91 2.09 23.56 -13.89
N PHE A 92 2.59 23.42 -12.67
CA PHE A 92 1.93 22.62 -11.65
C PHE A 92 1.03 23.51 -10.78
N ASP A 93 -0.06 22.96 -10.26
CA ASP A 93 -0.95 23.69 -9.35
C ASP A 93 -0.22 24.15 -8.07
N ALA A 94 -0.71 25.18 -7.39
CA ALA A 94 -0.23 25.50 -6.05
C ALA A 94 -0.54 24.33 -5.10
N HIS A 95 0.36 24.04 -4.15
CA HIS A 95 0.16 22.98 -3.15
C HIS A 95 -0.07 23.57 -1.76
N GLN A 96 -0.19 22.70 -0.76
CA GLN A 96 -0.18 23.06 0.67
C GLN A 96 0.93 22.30 1.41
N PRO A 97 1.56 22.87 2.46
CA PRO A 97 2.63 22.20 3.19
C PRO A 97 2.16 20.94 3.92
N GLY A 98 2.41 19.76 3.36
CA GLY A 98 1.80 18.49 3.83
C GLY A 98 1.31 17.65 2.66
N GLN A 99 0.97 18.29 1.55
CA GLN A 99 0.62 17.59 0.33
C GLN A 99 1.83 16.88 -0.27
N TYR A 100 1.53 15.80 -0.98
CA TYR A 100 2.51 14.90 -1.57
C TYR A 100 2.10 14.54 -2.99
N ILE A 101 3.06 13.98 -3.72
CA ILE A 101 2.86 13.39 -5.05
C ILE A 101 3.33 11.95 -5.02
N LEU A 102 2.80 11.14 -5.94
CA LEU A 102 3.35 9.82 -6.20
C LEU A 102 4.32 9.92 -7.36
N VAL A 103 5.53 9.43 -7.15
CA VAL A 103 6.60 9.43 -8.16
C VAL A 103 6.79 8.00 -8.64
N LYS A 104 6.65 7.80 -9.94
CA LYS A 104 6.71 6.52 -10.64
C LYS A 104 7.90 6.52 -11.60
N ALA A 105 8.72 5.47 -11.52
CA ALA A 105 9.88 5.27 -12.36
C ALA A 105 9.97 3.81 -12.80
N TYR A 106 10.56 3.57 -13.96
CA TYR A 106 10.87 2.23 -14.43
C TYR A 106 12.31 1.89 -14.03
N ILE A 107 12.48 0.93 -13.13
CA ILE A 107 13.76 0.59 -12.48
C ILE A 107 13.90 -0.93 -12.51
N ASN A 108 14.99 -1.47 -13.07
CA ASN A 108 15.23 -2.92 -13.15
C ASN A 108 14.01 -3.70 -13.69
N GLU A 109 13.52 -3.27 -14.85
CA GLU A 109 12.40 -3.89 -15.58
C GLU A 109 11.04 -3.88 -14.86
N GLN A 110 10.89 -3.06 -13.82
CA GLN A 110 9.64 -2.94 -13.06
C GLN A 110 9.27 -1.47 -12.82
N TRP A 111 7.97 -1.21 -12.84
CA TRP A 111 7.44 0.08 -12.42
C TRP A 111 7.42 0.17 -10.90
N VAL A 112 8.11 1.16 -10.35
CA VAL A 112 8.19 1.41 -8.93
C VAL A 112 7.58 2.77 -8.63
N THR A 113 6.56 2.80 -7.78
CA THR A 113 5.88 4.04 -7.35
C THR A 113 6.14 4.31 -5.87
N ARG A 114 6.45 5.54 -5.49
CA ARG A 114 6.64 5.96 -4.09
C ARG A 114 6.04 7.35 -3.83
N PRO A 115 5.40 7.55 -2.67
CA PRO A 115 4.93 8.87 -2.24
C PRO A 115 6.08 9.72 -1.72
N TYR A 116 6.08 11.00 -2.06
CA TYR A 116 6.97 12.00 -1.48
C TYR A 116 6.23 13.30 -1.22
N ALA A 117 6.32 13.78 0.02
CA ALA A 117 5.84 15.11 0.39
C ALA A 117 6.63 16.18 -0.37
N LEU A 118 5.96 17.28 -0.70
CA LEU A 118 6.59 18.40 -1.38
C LEU A 118 7.34 19.27 -0.37
N SER A 119 8.57 19.67 -0.72
CA SER A 119 9.40 20.57 0.09
C SER A 119 9.43 22.01 -0.43
N ALA A 120 9.01 22.27 -1.67
CA ALA A 120 8.98 23.62 -2.24
C ALA A 120 7.98 24.53 -1.50
N ALA A 121 8.11 25.85 -1.66
CA ALA A 121 7.09 26.78 -1.18
C ALA A 121 5.77 26.51 -1.91
N ARG A 122 4.64 26.67 -1.21
CA ARG A 122 3.31 26.26 -1.65
C ARG A 122 2.81 27.00 -2.90
N SER A 123 3.29 28.22 -3.11
CA SER A 123 3.05 29.04 -4.30
C SER A 123 3.95 28.68 -5.49
N THR A 124 4.80 27.65 -5.39
CA THR A 124 5.73 27.26 -6.47
C THR A 124 5.02 26.38 -7.51
N THR A 125 4.85 26.92 -8.72
CA THR A 125 4.19 26.24 -9.84
C THR A 125 5.15 25.78 -10.94
N THR A 126 6.40 26.27 -10.95
CA THR A 126 7.37 26.00 -12.02
C THR A 126 8.14 24.68 -11.85
N TYR A 127 8.17 24.14 -10.63
CA TYR A 127 8.80 22.87 -10.32
C TYR A 127 8.14 22.21 -9.10
N ARG A 128 8.36 20.91 -8.94
CA ARG A 128 8.14 20.19 -7.68
C ARG A 128 9.49 19.89 -7.04
N GLU A 129 9.55 19.85 -5.72
CA GLU A 129 10.76 19.42 -5.02
C GLU A 129 10.38 18.36 -3.98
N ILE A 130 11.15 17.27 -3.96
CA ILE A 130 11.01 16.18 -2.99
C ILE A 130 12.32 16.03 -2.20
N ILE A 131 12.21 15.71 -0.92
CA ILE A 131 13.36 15.37 -0.07
C ILE A 131 13.36 13.87 0.18
N VAL A 132 14.46 13.20 -0.16
CA VAL A 132 14.57 11.75 -0.10
C VAL A 132 15.79 11.37 0.71
N ARG A 133 15.58 10.50 1.71
CA ARG A 133 16.65 9.81 2.43
C ARG A 133 16.98 8.50 1.74
N LYS A 134 18.27 8.23 1.51
CA LYS A 134 18.74 6.96 0.97
C LYS A 134 18.43 5.85 1.97
N LYS A 135 17.67 4.83 1.53
CA LYS A 135 17.44 3.63 2.34
C LYS A 135 18.34 2.50 1.86
N PRO A 136 19.07 1.83 2.77
CA PRO A 136 19.78 0.59 2.43
C PRO A 136 18.82 -0.42 1.81
N LYS A 137 19.22 -1.04 0.68
CA LYS A 137 18.40 -1.99 -0.10
C LYS A 137 17.08 -1.40 -0.65
N GLY A 138 16.89 -0.08 -0.59
CA GLY A 138 15.71 0.58 -1.11
C GLY A 138 15.81 0.82 -2.61
N LEU A 139 15.15 0.00 -3.43
CA LEU A 139 15.22 0.06 -4.91
C LEU A 139 15.09 1.49 -5.48
N PHE A 140 14.00 2.19 -5.12
CA PHE A 140 13.73 3.54 -5.65
C PHE A 140 14.73 4.59 -5.15
N THR A 141 15.03 4.59 -3.83
CA THR A 141 15.92 5.59 -3.24
C THR A 141 17.37 5.38 -3.65
N GLN A 142 17.78 4.13 -3.85
CA GLN A 142 19.09 3.79 -4.38
C GLN A 142 19.20 4.28 -5.82
N TRP A 143 18.24 3.93 -6.68
CA TRP A 143 18.20 4.40 -8.07
C TRP A 143 18.20 5.92 -8.19
N LEU A 144 17.48 6.65 -7.32
CA LEU A 144 17.53 8.12 -7.30
C LEU A 144 18.92 8.69 -6.96
N PHE A 145 19.68 7.99 -6.11
CA PHE A 145 20.99 8.42 -5.65
C PHE A 145 22.13 8.00 -6.59
N ASP A 146 21.88 7.05 -7.48
CA ASP A 146 22.87 6.45 -8.37
C ASP A 146 22.93 7.16 -9.73
N GLY A 147 24.15 7.34 -10.26
CA GLY A 147 24.41 7.80 -11.64
C GLY A 147 24.30 9.32 -11.87
N ALA A 148 24.93 9.78 -12.95
CA ALA A 148 24.87 11.16 -13.43
C ALA A 148 23.82 11.38 -14.55
N GLU A 149 23.16 10.30 -14.98
CA GLU A 149 22.19 10.33 -16.08
C GLU A 149 20.94 11.15 -15.71
N VAL A 150 20.39 11.84 -16.71
CA VAL A 150 19.10 12.53 -16.57
C VAL A 150 18.00 11.48 -16.39
N LYS A 151 17.45 11.42 -15.17
CA LYS A 151 16.36 10.51 -14.84
C LYS A 151 15.02 11.13 -15.23
N THR A 152 14.29 10.42 -16.10
CA THR A 152 12.88 10.73 -16.41
C THR A 152 11.97 9.91 -15.50
N MET A 153 10.92 10.54 -14.97
CA MET A 153 9.92 9.93 -14.09
C MET A 153 8.51 10.41 -14.47
N GLN A 154 7.50 9.80 -13.87
CA GLN A 154 6.12 10.27 -13.92
C GLN A 154 5.66 10.65 -12.52
N ILE A 155 4.89 11.74 -12.41
CA ILE A 155 4.28 12.15 -11.14
C ILE A 155 2.77 12.31 -11.28
N THR A 156 2.04 12.06 -10.20
CA THR A 156 0.60 12.35 -10.14
C THR A 156 0.33 13.82 -9.87
N ASP A 157 -0.93 14.22 -10.02
CA ASP A 157 -1.49 15.42 -9.41
C ASP A 157 -1.34 15.38 -7.87
N LEU A 158 -1.56 16.53 -7.22
CA LEU A 158 -1.43 16.69 -5.77
C LEU A 158 -2.34 15.73 -4.99
N GLN A 159 -1.79 15.17 -3.91
CA GLN A 159 -2.47 14.32 -2.96
C GLN A 159 -2.29 14.90 -1.55
N GLY A 160 -3.12 14.49 -0.60
CA GLY A 160 -3.09 15.02 0.77
C GLY A 160 -4.18 16.05 1.02
N THR A 161 -5.00 15.81 2.04
CA THR A 161 -6.08 16.68 2.52
C THR A 161 -5.71 17.31 3.86
N VAL A 162 -4.80 16.69 4.59
CA VAL A 162 -4.22 17.23 5.84
C VAL A 162 -2.92 17.93 5.49
N TYR A 163 -2.79 19.17 5.93
CA TYR A 163 -1.64 20.02 5.70
C TYR A 163 -1.49 21.03 6.84
N ILE A 164 -0.30 21.58 6.97
CA ILE A 164 0.01 22.66 7.91
C ILE A 164 -0.62 23.94 7.38
N ASP A 165 -1.67 24.43 8.03
CA ASP A 165 -2.28 25.71 7.70
C ASP A 165 -1.45 26.88 8.25
N ILE A 166 -0.54 27.37 7.42
CA ILE A 166 0.32 28.53 7.72
C ILE A 166 -0.41 29.89 7.60
N THR A 167 -1.67 29.88 7.17
CA THR A 167 -2.51 31.09 7.06
C THR A 167 -3.53 31.19 8.18
N SER A 168 -3.60 30.17 9.03
CA SER A 168 -4.53 30.12 10.13
C SER A 168 -4.26 31.21 11.16
N LYS A 169 -5.33 31.67 11.82
CA LYS A 169 -5.20 32.47 13.06
C LYS A 169 -4.68 31.64 14.24
N TYR A 170 -4.79 30.31 14.16
CA TYR A 170 -4.38 29.39 15.21
C TYR A 170 -2.87 29.13 15.15
N LYS A 171 -2.25 29.01 16.34
CA LYS A 171 -0.85 28.62 16.46
C LYS A 171 -0.65 27.18 16.03
N SER A 172 0.52 26.89 15.47
CA SER A 172 0.87 25.56 14.99
C SER A 172 2.11 25.03 15.70
N PHE A 173 2.03 23.81 16.22
CA PHE A 173 3.16 23.09 16.83
C PHE A 173 3.43 21.80 16.07
N CYS A 174 4.61 21.67 15.47
CA CYS A 174 4.99 20.55 14.62
C CYS A 174 5.98 19.62 15.33
N PHE A 175 5.56 18.39 15.61
CA PHE A 175 6.46 17.30 16.00
C PHE A 175 6.96 16.56 14.76
N SER A 176 8.28 16.55 14.56
CA SER A 176 8.90 16.00 13.37
C SER A 176 10.01 15.02 13.68
N GLY A 177 10.02 13.88 12.98
CA GLY A 177 11.08 12.88 13.04
C GLY A 177 11.78 12.67 11.70
N GLY A 178 13.10 12.82 11.65
CA GLY A 178 13.93 12.46 10.48
C GLY A 178 13.54 13.21 9.20
N THR A 179 13.09 12.49 8.15
CA THR A 179 12.62 13.10 6.90
C THR A 179 11.24 13.76 7.01
N GLY A 180 10.57 13.64 8.17
CA GLY A 180 9.32 14.35 8.47
C GLY A 180 9.47 15.88 8.41
N ILE A 181 10.70 16.41 8.35
CA ILE A 181 10.95 17.84 8.15
C ILE A 181 10.44 18.38 6.80
N THR A 182 10.17 17.51 5.83
CA THR A 182 9.79 17.88 4.45
C THR A 182 8.58 18.84 4.37
N PRO A 183 7.40 18.53 4.94
CA PRO A 183 6.29 19.48 4.98
C PRO A 183 6.59 20.75 5.79
N ILE A 184 7.43 20.66 6.82
CA ILE A 184 7.80 21.81 7.67
C ILE A 184 8.69 22.78 6.92
N ILE A 185 9.69 22.30 6.16
CA ILE A 185 10.49 23.19 5.32
C ILE A 185 9.65 23.80 4.19
N SER A 186 8.65 23.07 3.66
CA SER A 186 7.66 23.64 2.74
C SER A 186 6.88 24.78 3.40
N ALA A 187 6.41 24.60 4.63
CA ALA A 187 5.73 25.65 5.41
C ALA A 187 6.64 26.87 5.62
N CYS A 188 7.86 26.67 6.12
CA CYS A 188 8.84 27.74 6.33
C CYS A 188 9.18 28.51 5.04
N ARG A 189 9.36 27.81 3.93
CA ARG A 189 9.64 28.44 2.62
C ARG A 189 8.44 29.24 2.13
N SER A 190 7.22 28.75 2.36
CA SER A 190 5.98 29.45 2.02
C SER A 190 5.81 30.72 2.84
N ILE A 191 5.99 30.64 4.16
CA ILE A 191 5.98 31.80 5.06
C ILE A 191 6.94 32.88 4.56
N LYS A 192 8.18 32.50 4.25
CA LYS A 192 9.20 33.42 3.73
C LYS A 192 8.81 34.03 2.38
N GLN A 193 8.33 33.21 1.44
CA GLN A 193 8.04 33.65 0.07
C GLN A 193 6.80 34.54 -0.01
N GLU A 194 5.75 34.20 0.74
CA GLU A 194 4.49 34.96 0.83
C GLU A 194 4.58 36.13 1.83
N LYS A 195 5.74 36.29 2.51
CA LYS A 195 5.98 37.30 3.55
C LYS A 195 4.92 37.30 4.64
N LEU A 196 4.49 36.10 5.03
CA LEU A 196 3.48 35.96 6.06
C LEU A 196 4.05 36.45 7.40
N SER A 197 3.24 37.25 8.07
CA SER A 197 3.47 37.71 9.43
C SER A 197 2.23 37.30 10.21
N ASN A 198 2.43 36.76 11.41
CA ASN A 198 1.40 36.24 12.31
C ASN A 198 1.04 34.75 12.12
N ALA A 199 1.18 33.97 13.20
CA ALA A 199 0.53 32.69 13.50
C ALA A 199 1.21 31.97 14.67
N GLY A 200 2.52 32.19 14.91
CA GLY A 200 3.29 31.35 15.83
C GLY A 200 3.47 29.94 15.28
N PHE A 201 4.69 29.62 14.85
CA PHE A 201 5.01 28.34 14.20
C PHE A 201 6.14 27.67 14.93
N GLN A 202 5.82 26.67 15.75
CA GLN A 202 6.78 26.01 16.60
C GLN A 202 7.12 24.62 16.09
N ILE A 203 8.39 24.24 16.18
CA ILE A 203 8.88 22.98 15.63
C ILE A 203 9.70 22.26 16.71
N ASP A 204 9.35 21.02 17.02
CA ASP A 204 10.21 20.08 17.73
C ASP A 204 10.69 19.02 16.74
N TYR A 205 11.96 19.09 16.37
CA TYR A 205 12.58 18.25 15.34
C TYR A 205 13.57 17.26 15.92
N SER A 206 13.25 15.97 15.82
CA SER A 206 14.04 14.86 16.33
C SER A 206 14.79 14.11 15.22
N VAL A 207 16.09 13.91 15.43
CA VAL A 207 16.96 13.08 14.56
C VAL A 207 17.83 12.15 15.40
N SER A 208 18.27 11.03 14.82
CA SER A 208 19.14 10.08 15.52
C SER A 208 20.57 10.61 15.70
N GLU A 209 21.08 11.40 14.74
CA GLU A 209 22.45 11.90 14.73
C GLU A 209 22.47 13.31 14.11
N ALA A 210 23.47 14.12 14.51
CA ALA A 210 23.60 15.49 14.03
C ALA A 210 23.82 15.58 12.50
N SER A 211 24.46 14.56 11.93
CA SER A 211 24.69 14.37 10.49
C SER A 211 23.38 14.25 9.68
N HIS A 212 22.28 13.86 10.33
CA HIS A 212 20.96 13.68 9.72
C HIS A 212 20.05 14.92 9.83
N ILE A 213 20.52 16.04 10.39
CA ILE A 213 19.73 17.28 10.46
C ILE A 213 19.58 17.87 9.05
N ALA A 214 18.47 17.57 8.40
CA ALA A 214 18.17 18.08 7.07
C ALA A 214 17.81 19.57 7.10
N CYS A 215 18.23 20.30 6.06
CA CYS A 215 17.88 21.71 5.83
C CYS A 215 18.32 22.70 6.94
N LYS A 216 19.25 22.31 7.84
CA LYS A 216 19.67 23.09 9.01
C LYS A 216 19.93 24.57 8.72
N GLN A 217 20.84 24.85 7.78
CA GLN A 217 21.23 26.22 7.45
C GLN A 217 20.08 27.03 6.85
N GLU A 218 19.19 26.39 6.11
CA GLU A 218 18.06 27.06 5.49
C GLU A 218 17.01 27.45 6.54
N LEU A 219 16.66 26.52 7.44
CA LEU A 219 15.77 26.77 8.57
C LEU A 219 16.30 27.90 9.44
N GLN A 220 17.58 27.87 9.82
CA GLN A 220 18.20 28.93 10.63
C GLN A 220 18.09 30.32 9.97
N ARG A 221 18.31 30.42 8.65
CA ARG A 221 18.15 31.68 7.91
C ARG A 221 16.70 32.17 7.90
N ILE A 222 15.74 31.27 7.70
CA ILE A 222 14.31 31.62 7.68
C ILE A 222 13.87 32.10 9.06
N ILE A 223 14.22 31.36 10.12
CA ILE A 223 13.87 31.67 11.51
C ILE A 223 14.44 33.03 11.93
N LYS A 224 15.70 33.33 11.57
CA LYS A 224 16.31 34.64 11.85
C LYS A 224 15.51 35.81 11.23
N GLN A 225 14.85 35.57 10.10
CA GLN A 225 14.02 36.57 9.41
C GLN A 225 12.56 36.59 9.89
N HIS A 226 12.11 35.55 10.63
CA HIS A 226 10.73 35.37 11.08
C HIS A 226 10.72 34.90 12.54
N PRO A 227 10.91 35.81 13.53
CA PRO A 227 11.09 35.45 14.94
C PRO A 227 9.89 34.73 15.60
N PHE A 228 8.71 34.75 14.96
CA PHE A 228 7.55 33.96 15.41
C PHE A 228 7.67 32.46 15.10
N ILE A 229 8.72 32.05 14.39
CA ILE A 229 9.06 30.65 14.17
C ILE A 229 10.06 30.20 15.23
N SER A 230 9.75 29.16 15.98
CA SER A 230 10.68 28.52 16.92
C SER A 230 11.08 27.12 16.47
N LEU A 231 12.32 26.72 16.78
CA LEU A 231 12.84 25.40 16.45
C LEU A 231 13.62 24.84 17.64
N ASN A 232 13.10 23.77 18.22
CA ASN A 232 13.83 22.88 19.11
C ASN A 232 14.38 21.69 18.31
N MET A 233 15.67 21.39 18.43
CA MET A 233 16.30 20.25 17.77
C MET A 233 16.78 19.23 18.78
N ARG A 234 16.33 17.99 18.64
CA ARG A 234 16.72 16.84 19.46
C ARG A 234 17.61 15.90 18.65
N VAL A 235 18.80 15.60 19.17
CA VAL A 235 19.79 14.73 18.50
C VAL A 235 20.08 13.54 19.41
N GLY A 236 19.82 12.33 18.92
CA GLY A 236 20.04 11.09 19.68
C GLY A 236 19.12 10.91 20.89
N GLN A 237 18.25 11.88 21.16
CA GLN A 237 17.30 11.89 22.26
C GLN A 237 15.88 11.70 21.72
N ARG A 238 15.16 10.71 22.26
CA ARG A 238 13.74 10.55 22.00
C ARG A 238 12.96 11.54 22.85
N ILE A 239 11.94 12.16 22.28
CA ILE A 239 10.98 12.97 23.02
C ILE A 239 10.25 12.09 24.05
N SER A 240 10.20 12.53 25.31
CA SER A 240 9.55 11.82 26.41
C SER A 240 8.11 12.30 26.62
N LEU A 241 7.34 11.57 27.44
CA LEU A 241 5.99 11.99 27.81
C LEU A 241 6.04 13.28 28.63
N VAL A 242 7.08 13.44 29.47
CA VAL A 242 7.29 14.65 30.27
C VAL A 242 7.52 15.86 29.35
N ASP A 243 8.38 15.71 28.34
CA ASP A 243 8.60 16.77 27.34
C ASP A 243 7.28 17.19 26.67
N ILE A 244 6.45 16.22 26.26
CA ILE A 244 5.17 16.49 25.60
C ILE A 244 4.19 17.15 26.57
N ALA A 245 4.13 16.70 27.82
CA ALA A 245 3.30 17.31 28.85
C ALA A 245 3.72 18.76 29.13
N ASP A 246 5.02 19.05 29.19
CA ASP A 246 5.54 20.41 29.34
C ASP A 246 5.18 21.29 28.14
N ILE A 247 5.32 20.77 26.92
CA ILE A 247 4.91 21.46 25.70
C ILE A 247 3.40 21.75 25.73
N VAL A 248 2.56 20.79 26.08
CA VAL A 248 1.10 21.00 26.14
C VAL A 248 0.74 22.02 27.21
N ARG A 249 1.34 21.96 28.41
CA ARG A 249 1.11 22.93 29.49
C ARG A 249 1.55 24.35 29.14
N ALA A 250 2.58 24.50 28.31
CA ALA A 250 3.11 25.80 27.91
C ALA A 250 2.27 26.51 26.83
N HIS A 251 1.23 25.87 26.30
CA HIS A 251 0.44 26.40 25.20
C HIS A 251 -1.06 26.47 25.51
N ASP A 252 -1.71 27.44 24.88
CA ASP A 252 -3.15 27.66 24.99
C ASP A 252 -3.96 26.58 24.27
N SER A 253 -5.26 26.51 24.56
CA SER A 253 -6.20 25.54 23.96
C SER A 253 -6.43 25.74 22.45
N ASP A 254 -5.91 26.81 21.85
CA ASP A 254 -6.07 27.16 20.43
C ASP A 254 -4.96 26.58 19.53
N MET A 255 -3.99 25.88 20.12
CA MET A 255 -2.87 25.26 19.41
C MET A 255 -3.30 24.07 18.54
N GLN A 256 -2.86 24.06 17.28
CA GLN A 256 -2.96 22.90 16.39
C GLN A 256 -1.64 22.13 16.37
N TYR A 257 -1.70 20.84 16.70
CA TYR A 257 -0.56 19.96 16.71
C TYR A 257 -0.47 19.19 15.40
N TYR A 258 0.72 19.19 14.79
CA TYR A 258 1.01 18.43 13.58
C TYR A 258 2.08 17.40 13.88
N VAL A 259 1.86 16.14 13.49
CA VAL A 259 2.78 15.03 13.77
C VAL A 259 3.22 14.39 12.45
N ILE A 260 4.53 14.23 12.27
CA ILE A 260 5.10 13.60 11.08
C ILE A 260 6.44 12.90 11.35
N GLY A 261 6.62 11.68 10.84
CA GLY A 261 7.86 10.93 11.01
C GLY A 261 7.75 9.43 10.75
N PRO A 262 8.64 8.63 11.36
CA PRO A 262 8.48 7.18 11.40
C PRO A 262 7.24 6.77 12.21
N ASN A 263 6.56 5.68 11.83
CA ASN A 263 5.30 5.24 12.45
C ASN A 263 5.38 5.13 13.98
N GLN A 264 6.49 4.62 14.52
CA GLN A 264 6.68 4.49 15.97
C GLN A 264 6.72 5.85 16.67
N PHE A 265 7.35 6.85 16.05
CA PHE A 265 7.39 8.23 16.56
C PHE A 265 6.00 8.86 16.51
N GLU A 266 5.31 8.77 15.36
CA GLU A 266 3.98 9.35 15.18
C GLU A 266 2.97 8.76 16.18
N ASN A 267 2.91 7.43 16.29
CA ASN A 267 2.01 6.74 17.21
C ASN A 267 2.29 7.08 18.68
N TYR A 268 3.57 7.23 19.04
CA TYR A 268 3.97 7.61 20.39
C TYR A 268 3.53 9.03 20.72
N VAL A 269 3.86 10.01 19.86
CA VAL A 269 3.51 11.41 20.06
C VAL A 269 1.99 11.59 20.08
N TYR A 270 1.26 10.95 19.17
CA TYR A 270 -0.20 11.01 19.13
C TYR A 270 -0.82 10.52 20.44
N LYS A 271 -0.41 9.34 20.93
CA LYS A 271 -0.92 8.80 22.20
C LYS A 271 -0.54 9.67 23.40
N ALA A 272 0.67 10.22 23.41
CA ALA A 272 1.13 11.12 24.45
C ALA A 272 0.30 12.42 24.50
N LEU A 273 0.04 13.04 23.35
CA LEU A 273 -0.82 14.23 23.25
C LEU A 273 -2.22 13.97 23.81
N LEU A 274 -2.85 12.85 23.44
CA LEU A 274 -4.15 12.47 23.99
C LEU A 274 -4.10 12.27 25.51
N SER A 275 -3.05 11.60 26.02
CA SER A 275 -2.89 11.40 27.46
C SER A 275 -2.63 12.70 28.24
N CYS A 276 -2.13 13.74 27.56
CA CYS A 276 -1.95 15.09 28.12
C CYS A 276 -3.21 15.96 27.99
N GLY A 277 -4.35 15.42 27.53
CA GLY A 277 -5.63 16.13 27.43
C GLY A 277 -5.84 16.91 26.13
N VAL A 278 -4.98 16.75 25.12
CA VAL A 278 -5.20 17.36 23.80
C VAL A 278 -6.35 16.65 23.11
N THR A 279 -7.35 17.40 22.63
CA THR A 279 -8.48 16.83 21.90
C THR A 279 -8.05 16.29 20.54
N GLU A 280 -8.65 15.19 20.09
CA GLU A 280 -8.29 14.56 18.81
C GLU A 280 -8.39 15.51 17.60
N ASN A 281 -9.39 16.40 17.58
CA ASN A 281 -9.56 17.40 16.51
C ASN A 281 -8.41 18.42 16.41
N ALA A 282 -7.58 18.56 17.44
CA ALA A 282 -6.42 19.44 17.44
C ALA A 282 -5.13 18.70 17.02
N ILE A 283 -5.18 17.38 16.79
CA ILE A 283 -4.02 16.56 16.43
C ILE A 283 -4.14 16.14 14.96
N ASN A 284 -3.22 16.63 14.15
CA ASN A 284 -3.21 16.45 12.69
C ASN A 284 -2.03 15.55 12.30
N ASN A 285 -2.31 14.35 11.80
CA ASN A 285 -1.27 13.46 11.28
C ASN A 285 -1.03 13.76 9.79
N LEU A 286 0.10 14.40 9.47
CA LEU A 286 0.41 14.82 8.10
C LEU A 286 0.73 13.65 7.15
N LYS A 287 0.86 12.43 7.68
CA LYS A 287 1.04 11.24 6.85
C LYS A 287 -0.28 10.69 6.34
N GLU A 288 -1.43 11.25 6.71
CA GLU A 288 -2.71 10.84 6.14
C GLU A 288 -2.67 10.92 4.61
N LYS A 289 -3.00 9.80 3.98
CA LYS A 289 -2.88 9.61 2.53
C LYS A 289 -4.27 9.50 1.92
N PRO A 290 -4.91 10.60 1.51
CA PRO A 290 -6.23 10.58 0.94
C PRO A 290 -6.10 10.15 -0.51
N LEU A 291 -5.97 8.85 -0.67
CA LEU A 291 -6.93 8.14 -1.51
C LEU A 291 -7.96 7.41 -0.63
N THR A 292 -7.71 7.32 0.69
CA THR A 292 -8.68 6.92 1.70
C THR A 292 -9.56 8.12 2.07
N ALA A 293 -10.77 8.25 1.50
CA ALA A 293 -11.82 8.94 2.23
C ALA A 293 -12.06 8.19 3.55
N LYS A 294 -12.53 8.89 4.60
CA LYS A 294 -12.82 8.30 5.92
C LYS A 294 -13.49 6.93 5.74
N LEU A 295 -12.79 5.86 6.17
CA LEU A 295 -13.34 4.51 6.16
C LEU A 295 -14.55 4.49 7.07
N GLN A 296 -15.74 4.65 6.50
CA GLN A 296 -16.96 4.31 7.19
C GLN A 296 -17.04 2.77 7.23
N PRO A 297 -17.34 2.16 8.40
CA PRO A 297 -17.52 0.73 8.46
C PRO A 297 -18.65 0.31 7.50
N PRO A 298 -18.46 -0.76 6.71
CA PRO A 298 -19.46 -1.17 5.74
C PRO A 298 -20.75 -1.59 6.46
N PRO A 299 -21.93 -1.41 5.83
CA PRO A 299 -23.16 -2.02 6.32
C PRO A 299 -22.97 -3.55 6.39
N LYS A 300 -23.49 -4.16 7.46
CA LYS A 300 -23.36 -5.59 7.80
C LYS A 300 -24.06 -6.50 6.78
N THR A 301 -23.50 -6.64 5.58
CA THR A 301 -23.90 -7.68 4.63
C THR A 301 -22.69 -8.04 3.76
N VAL A 302 -21.75 -8.82 4.29
CA VAL A 302 -20.78 -9.54 3.46
C VAL A 302 -21.46 -10.84 3.02
N PRO A 303 -21.71 -11.07 1.71
CA PRO A 303 -22.29 -12.33 1.25
C PRO A 303 -21.32 -13.49 1.47
N SER A 304 -21.84 -14.63 1.91
CA SER A 304 -21.08 -15.85 2.14
C SER A 304 -20.40 -16.37 0.87
N VAL A 305 -19.16 -16.81 0.99
CA VAL A 305 -18.39 -17.51 -0.05
C VAL A 305 -19.22 -18.68 -0.63
N ASN A 306 -19.45 -18.70 -1.95
CA ASN A 306 -20.13 -19.82 -2.60
C ASN A 306 -19.24 -21.09 -2.56
N ARG A 307 -19.58 -22.02 -1.65
CA ARG A 307 -18.90 -23.30 -1.42
C ARG A 307 -19.63 -24.48 -2.09
N SER A 308 -20.42 -24.23 -3.14
CA SER A 308 -21.26 -25.25 -3.81
C SER A 308 -20.53 -26.55 -4.15
N TYR A 309 -19.33 -26.48 -4.72
CA TYR A 309 -18.52 -27.66 -5.06
C TYR A 309 -18.12 -28.51 -3.84
N THR A 310 -17.93 -27.90 -2.67
CA THR A 310 -17.64 -28.64 -1.43
C THR A 310 -18.85 -29.43 -0.98
N TYR A 311 -20.04 -28.82 -1.04
CA TYR A 311 -21.29 -29.49 -0.68
C TYR A 311 -21.67 -30.60 -1.68
N ILE A 312 -21.50 -30.35 -2.98
CA ILE A 312 -21.75 -31.36 -4.03
C ILE A 312 -20.76 -32.53 -3.88
N GLY A 313 -19.48 -32.26 -3.66
CA GLY A 313 -18.47 -33.30 -3.43
C GLY A 313 -18.75 -34.13 -2.17
N MET A 314 -19.10 -33.48 -1.07
CA MET A 314 -19.51 -34.18 0.16
C MET A 314 -20.76 -35.03 -0.07
N LEU A 315 -21.76 -34.51 -0.78
CA LEU A 315 -22.97 -35.27 -1.12
C LEU A 315 -22.66 -36.52 -1.93
N LEU A 316 -21.88 -36.40 -3.01
CA LEU A 316 -21.50 -37.54 -3.85
C LEU A 316 -20.67 -38.57 -3.08
N PHE A 317 -19.78 -38.12 -2.20
CA PHE A 317 -19.00 -39.00 -1.34
C PHE A 317 -19.90 -39.75 -0.33
N TRP A 318 -20.85 -39.07 0.30
CA TRP A 318 -21.83 -39.71 1.18
C TRP A 318 -22.71 -40.71 0.43
N ILE A 319 -23.18 -40.38 -0.77
CA ILE A 319 -23.93 -41.33 -1.62
C ILE A 319 -23.09 -42.58 -1.92
N PHE A 320 -21.81 -42.40 -2.24
CA PHE A 320 -20.88 -43.52 -2.46
C PHE A 320 -20.63 -44.37 -1.21
N LEU A 321 -20.63 -43.78 0.00
CA LEU A 321 -20.52 -44.56 1.23
C LEU A 321 -21.83 -45.26 1.59
N ILE A 322 -22.97 -44.60 1.36
CA ILE A 322 -24.30 -45.16 1.61
C ILE A 322 -24.55 -46.35 0.69
N GLN A 323 -24.19 -46.26 -0.60
CA GLN A 323 -24.36 -47.40 -1.51
C GLN A 323 -23.59 -48.62 -1.00
N GLU A 324 -22.37 -48.44 -0.50
CA GLU A 324 -21.54 -49.53 0.02
C GLU A 324 -22.19 -50.13 1.27
N TRP A 325 -22.57 -49.26 2.21
CA TRP A 325 -23.12 -49.68 3.51
C TRP A 325 -24.42 -50.47 3.38
N PHE A 326 -25.26 -50.09 2.42
CA PHE A 326 -26.57 -50.73 2.19
C PHE A 326 -26.55 -51.71 1.01
N ASN A 327 -25.38 -51.98 0.42
CA ASN A 327 -25.21 -52.85 -0.75
C ASN A 327 -26.14 -52.47 -1.92
N LEU A 328 -26.31 -51.16 -2.16
CA LEU A 328 -27.19 -50.62 -3.20
C LEU A 328 -26.46 -50.59 -4.54
N LYS A 329 -26.49 -51.71 -5.24
CA LYS A 329 -25.78 -51.88 -6.50
C LYS A 329 -26.69 -51.76 -7.71
N ILE A 330 -26.13 -51.30 -8.83
CA ILE A 330 -26.82 -51.25 -10.12
C ILE A 330 -26.42 -52.51 -10.91
N PRO A 331 -27.32 -53.49 -11.13
CA PRO A 331 -26.96 -54.80 -11.71
C PRO A 331 -26.29 -54.70 -13.08
N MET A 332 -26.69 -53.71 -13.89
CA MET A 332 -26.08 -53.46 -15.20
C MET A 332 -24.61 -53.04 -15.09
N VAL A 333 -24.26 -52.26 -14.06
CA VAL A 333 -22.89 -51.82 -13.82
C VAL A 333 -22.06 -52.98 -13.27
N GLU A 334 -22.61 -53.81 -12.39
CA GLU A 334 -21.94 -55.03 -11.91
C GLU A 334 -21.63 -56.01 -13.04
N ALA A 335 -22.60 -56.29 -13.92
CA ALA A 335 -22.38 -57.17 -15.06
C ALA A 335 -21.25 -56.68 -15.98
N LEU A 336 -21.09 -55.35 -16.12
CA LEU A 336 -19.96 -54.76 -16.83
C LEU A 336 -18.66 -54.89 -16.02
N GLN A 337 -18.71 -54.68 -14.70
CA GLN A 337 -17.57 -54.80 -13.81
C GLN A 337 -17.00 -56.22 -13.71
N GLU A 338 -17.76 -57.25 -14.06
CA GLU A 338 -17.26 -58.64 -14.16
C GLU A 338 -16.41 -58.89 -15.42
N ASP A 339 -16.59 -58.09 -16.47
CA ASP A 339 -15.87 -58.24 -17.74
C ASP A 339 -14.40 -57.78 -17.62
N GLU A 340 -13.47 -58.66 -18.00
CA GLU A 340 -12.02 -58.40 -17.90
C GLU A 340 -11.56 -57.23 -18.77
N SER A 341 -12.21 -57.00 -19.92
CA SER A 341 -11.89 -55.85 -20.78
C SER A 341 -12.37 -54.55 -20.14
N TYR A 342 -13.59 -54.54 -19.59
CA TYR A 342 -14.15 -53.39 -18.88
C TYR A 342 -13.31 -52.99 -17.65
N LYS A 343 -12.90 -53.96 -16.81
CA LYS A 343 -12.01 -53.71 -15.66
C LYS A 343 -10.71 -53.04 -16.09
N ARG A 344 -10.09 -53.51 -17.18
CA ARG A 344 -8.83 -52.96 -17.70
C ARG A 344 -9.01 -51.51 -18.16
N TRP A 345 -10.03 -51.23 -18.97
CA TRP A 345 -10.28 -49.89 -19.49
C TRP A 345 -10.67 -48.89 -18.40
N THR A 346 -11.57 -49.28 -17.49
CA THR A 346 -11.95 -48.42 -16.36
C THR A 346 -10.80 -48.23 -15.38
N GLY A 347 -9.93 -49.22 -15.19
CA GLY A 347 -8.69 -49.11 -14.43
C GLY A 347 -7.73 -48.07 -15.01
N PHE A 348 -7.57 -48.02 -16.34
CA PHE A 348 -6.78 -46.96 -17.00
C PHE A 348 -7.38 -45.57 -16.81
N ILE A 349 -8.71 -45.45 -16.77
CA ILE A 349 -9.40 -44.18 -16.49
C ILE A 349 -9.11 -43.73 -15.05
N VAL A 350 -9.21 -44.62 -14.06
CA VAL A 350 -8.87 -44.34 -12.66
C VAL A 350 -7.40 -43.93 -12.52
N LEU A 351 -6.49 -44.67 -13.15
CA LEU A 351 -5.06 -44.36 -13.12
C LEU A 351 -4.76 -42.98 -13.73
N SER A 352 -5.38 -42.66 -14.87
CA SER A 352 -5.24 -41.36 -15.53
C SER A 352 -5.82 -40.23 -14.69
N PHE A 353 -6.95 -40.48 -14.02
CA PHE A 353 -7.55 -39.53 -13.09
C PHE A 353 -6.62 -39.24 -11.92
N ILE A 354 -6.05 -40.27 -11.28
CA ILE A 354 -5.09 -40.10 -10.18
C ILE A 354 -3.86 -39.32 -10.66
N ALA A 355 -3.27 -39.70 -11.80
CA ALA A 355 -2.13 -38.98 -12.38
C ALA A 355 -2.45 -37.50 -12.62
N PHE A 356 -3.67 -37.20 -13.11
CA PHE A 356 -4.14 -35.84 -13.29
C PHE A 356 -4.35 -35.09 -11.95
N GLN A 357 -4.83 -35.76 -10.89
CA GLN A 357 -4.98 -35.14 -9.56
C GLN A 357 -3.63 -34.72 -8.98
N TRP A 358 -2.56 -35.47 -9.25
CA TRP A 358 -1.19 -35.15 -8.84
C TRP A 358 -0.53 -34.06 -9.68
N TYR A 359 -1.06 -33.75 -10.86
CA TYR A 359 -0.54 -32.70 -11.74
C TYR A 359 -0.48 -31.34 -11.06
N TYR A 360 -1.52 -30.95 -10.31
CA TYR A 360 -1.55 -29.66 -9.61
C TYR A 360 -0.53 -29.56 -8.45
N PRO A 361 -0.46 -30.52 -7.51
CA PRO A 361 0.61 -30.57 -6.50
C PRO A 361 2.03 -30.56 -7.10
N ILE A 362 2.27 -31.34 -8.17
CA ILE A 362 3.57 -31.37 -8.87
C ILE A 362 3.88 -29.98 -9.44
N LYS A 363 2.90 -29.33 -10.06
CA LYS A 363 3.07 -27.96 -10.59
C LYS A 363 3.41 -26.94 -9.50
N GLN A 364 2.87 -27.11 -8.29
CA GLN A 364 3.19 -26.27 -7.12
C GLN A 364 4.62 -26.50 -6.61
N ILE A 365 5.06 -27.76 -6.52
CA ILE A 365 6.39 -28.12 -6.00
C ILE A 365 7.50 -27.65 -6.94
N PHE A 366 7.33 -27.83 -8.25
CA PHE A 366 8.35 -27.47 -9.25
C PHE A 366 8.26 -26.02 -9.76
N SER A 367 7.53 -25.13 -9.06
CA SER A 367 7.47 -23.68 -9.31
C SER A 367 7.08 -23.25 -10.73
N PHE A 368 6.30 -24.05 -11.46
CA PHE A 368 5.69 -23.63 -12.74
C PHE A 368 4.54 -22.64 -12.45
N LYS A 369 4.85 -21.34 -12.46
CA LYS A 369 3.94 -20.26 -12.00
C LYS A 369 2.75 -19.96 -12.93
N GLU A 370 2.73 -20.49 -14.14
CA GLU A 370 1.68 -20.20 -15.12
C GLU A 370 0.35 -20.91 -14.79
N ASN A 371 -0.77 -20.19 -14.87
CA ASN A 371 -2.14 -20.76 -14.81
C ASN A 371 -2.53 -21.50 -13.50
N LEU A 372 -1.81 -21.32 -12.38
CA LEU A 372 -2.08 -22.05 -11.12
C LEU A 372 -3.53 -21.91 -10.60
N PHE A 373 -4.19 -20.77 -10.82
CA PHE A 373 -5.58 -20.57 -10.42
C PHE A 373 -6.58 -21.36 -11.28
N TYR A 374 -6.35 -21.40 -12.59
CA TYR A 374 -7.12 -22.22 -13.53
C TYR A 374 -7.00 -23.71 -13.18
N TRP A 375 -5.76 -24.18 -12.97
CA TRP A 375 -5.50 -25.56 -12.56
C TRP A 375 -6.03 -25.88 -11.15
N ARG A 376 -6.04 -24.92 -10.21
CA ARG A 376 -6.68 -25.08 -8.89
C ARG A 376 -8.19 -25.23 -9.01
N LYS A 377 -8.84 -24.46 -9.89
CA LYS A 377 -10.28 -24.57 -10.16
C LYS A 377 -10.59 -25.92 -10.78
N ILE A 378 -9.86 -26.33 -11.82
CA ILE A 378 -10.02 -27.65 -12.45
C ILE A 378 -9.76 -28.78 -11.45
N HIS A 379 -8.71 -28.70 -10.64
CA HIS A 379 -8.42 -29.67 -9.59
C HIS A 379 -9.57 -29.81 -8.59
N LYS A 380 -10.15 -28.69 -8.13
CA LYS A 380 -11.33 -28.70 -7.24
C LYS A 380 -12.56 -29.32 -7.89
N TYR A 381 -12.88 -28.98 -9.13
CA TYR A 381 -14.04 -29.54 -9.84
C TYR A 381 -13.84 -31.01 -10.21
N ASN A 382 -12.63 -31.41 -10.62
CA ASN A 382 -12.30 -32.81 -10.88
C ASN A 382 -12.27 -33.65 -9.60
N GLY A 383 -11.95 -33.06 -8.43
CA GLY A 383 -12.07 -33.74 -7.15
C GLY A 383 -13.53 -34.12 -6.80
N VAL A 384 -14.51 -33.31 -7.23
CA VAL A 384 -15.95 -33.56 -6.96
C VAL A 384 -16.46 -34.83 -7.66
N ILE A 385 -15.92 -35.17 -8.83
CA ILE A 385 -16.35 -36.34 -9.61
C ILE A 385 -15.65 -37.65 -9.20
N ALA A 386 -14.68 -37.61 -8.28
CA ALA A 386 -13.94 -38.78 -7.83
C ALA A 386 -14.85 -39.94 -7.36
N PRO A 387 -15.91 -39.71 -6.55
CA PRO A 387 -16.79 -40.80 -6.10
C PRO A 387 -17.51 -41.51 -7.26
N ILE A 388 -17.84 -40.78 -8.33
CA ILE A 388 -18.52 -41.33 -9.51
C ILE A 388 -17.54 -42.21 -10.29
N ILE A 389 -16.32 -41.73 -10.54
CA ILE A 389 -15.29 -42.48 -11.28
C ILE A 389 -14.95 -43.79 -10.55
N LEU A 390 -14.84 -43.72 -9.21
CA LEU A 390 -14.58 -44.90 -8.39
C LEU A 390 -15.73 -45.91 -8.45
N TYR A 391 -16.98 -45.45 -8.33
CA TYR A 391 -18.16 -46.31 -8.40
C TYR A 391 -18.31 -47.02 -9.75
N VAL A 392 -18.01 -46.33 -10.86
CA VAL A 392 -18.04 -46.92 -12.20
C VAL A 392 -16.98 -48.02 -12.35
N HIS A 393 -15.81 -47.84 -11.73
CA HIS A 393 -14.75 -48.85 -11.77
C HIS A 393 -15.02 -50.04 -10.85
N SER A 394 -15.50 -49.79 -9.63
CA SER A 394 -15.82 -50.82 -8.64
C SER A 394 -16.95 -50.37 -7.73
N THR A 395 -17.95 -51.24 -7.57
CA THR A 395 -19.04 -51.07 -6.60
C THR A 395 -18.69 -51.58 -5.20
N SER A 396 -17.50 -52.12 -4.98
CA SER A 396 -17.02 -52.61 -3.68
C SER A 396 -15.67 -52.00 -3.29
N ILE A 397 -15.49 -51.71 -2.01
CA ILE A 397 -14.20 -51.24 -1.45
C ILE A 397 -13.35 -52.45 -1.04
N GLY A 398 -12.44 -52.88 -1.91
CA GLY A 398 -11.54 -54.01 -1.63
C GLY A 398 -11.02 -54.65 -2.91
N TYR A 399 -10.05 -55.55 -2.77
CA TYR A 399 -9.64 -56.43 -3.86
C TYR A 399 -10.66 -57.58 -3.92
N ALA A 400 -11.35 -57.74 -5.05
CA ALA A 400 -12.07 -58.96 -5.36
C ALA A 400 -11.09 -60.02 -5.87
#